data_AF-A0A8K0LLJ7-F1
#
_entry.id   AF-A0A8K0LLJ7-F1
#
_cell.length_a   1.000
_cell.length_b   1.000
_cell.length_c   1.000
_cell.angle_alpha   90.00
_cell.angle_beta   90.00
_cell.angle_gamma   90.00
#
_symmetry.space_group_name_H-M   'P 1'
#
loop_
_entity.id
_entity.type
_entity.pdbx_description
1 polymer ?
#
loop_
_entity_poly.entity_id
_entity_poly.type
_entity_poly.pdbx_seq_one_letter_code
_entity_poly.pdbx_strand_id
1 'polypeptide(L)'
;MVVDVVFDEANPTKIVEARGITLFSTVNTTVDSPKQPLYLTTTTIMQLAGLVLALATAVAAYPITGDDVNCRTGPGTSYSSVKTYARDTDVKLDCQTYGETITGNSIWDKTTDGCYVSDYYVKTGSNSMVTKECAVAGGGSAYQGNINRTEIISRGQYWVSRHVPYSMTKNYPDPQGRNYRTDCSGFVSMALHAYAPGYNTVSLPDIATSISWDALKPGDFVGTLGAGTGGADGHVTLFLSWADSAHSAYNTLECRGTYGCVQYKRSVGWGVGSHTAKPYRYKKVVEV
;
A
#
# COMPACT_ATOMS: atom_id res chain seq x y z
N MET A 1 20.82 -14.40 29.81
CA MET A 1 20.66 -12.99 30.20
C MET A 1 19.18 -12.79 30.46
N VAL A 2 18.76 -12.70 31.72
CA VAL A 2 17.38 -12.35 32.08
C VAL A 2 17.42 -10.86 32.42
N VAL A 3 16.58 -10.07 31.74
CA VAL A 3 16.35 -8.68 32.10
C VAL A 3 15.09 -8.70 32.95
N ASP A 4 15.20 -8.37 34.24
CA ASP A 4 14.02 -8.17 35.06
C ASP A 4 13.37 -6.86 34.61
N VAL A 5 12.20 -6.99 33.97
CA VAL A 5 11.35 -5.88 33.55
C VAL A 5 10.18 -5.84 34.52
N VAL A 6 10.11 -4.77 35.31
CA VAL A 6 8.97 -4.53 36.20
C VAL A 6 7.91 -3.75 35.43
N PHE A 7 6.71 -4.33 35.32
CA PHE A 7 5.55 -3.72 34.68
C PHE A 7 4.62 -3.11 35.72
N ASP A 8 3.93 -2.03 35.34
CA ASP A 8 2.86 -1.42 36.14
C ASP A 8 1.62 -2.31 36.15
N GLU A 9 1.15 -2.71 37.33
CA GLU A 9 -0.02 -3.58 37.49
C GLU A 9 -1.32 -2.95 36.96
N ALA A 10 -1.39 -1.62 36.84
CA ALA A 10 -2.56 -0.92 36.28
C ALA A 10 -2.51 -0.75 34.76
N ASN A 11 -1.34 -0.89 34.12
CA ASN A 11 -1.20 -0.81 32.67
C ASN A 11 0.02 -1.61 32.16
N PRO A 12 -0.18 -2.89 31.77
CA PRO A 12 0.90 -3.84 31.49
C PRO A 12 1.71 -3.54 30.21
N THR A 13 1.42 -2.44 29.50
CA THR A 13 2.17 -2.02 28.30
C THR A 13 3.26 -0.98 28.58
N LYS A 14 3.36 -0.47 29.82
CA LYS A 14 4.31 0.59 30.18
C LYS A 14 5.46 0.02 31.04
N ILE A 15 6.69 0.14 30.54
CA ILE A 15 7.91 -0.25 31.26
C ILE A 15 8.34 0.91 32.16
N VAL A 16 8.55 0.66 33.45
CA VAL A 16 8.82 1.72 34.45
C VAL A 16 10.32 1.86 34.76
N GLU A 17 11.12 0.80 34.63
CA GLU A 17 12.58 0.85 34.78
C GLU A 17 13.29 -0.31 34.05
N ALA A 18 14.47 -0.06 33.48
CA ALA A 18 15.36 -1.08 32.95
C ALA A 18 16.81 -0.75 33.32
N ARG A 19 17.47 -1.57 34.15
CA ARG A 19 18.89 -1.38 34.52
C ARG A 19 19.78 -2.35 33.77
N GLY A 20 20.78 -1.82 33.06
CA GLY A 20 21.77 -2.59 32.32
C GLY A 20 23.01 -2.93 33.15
N ILE A 21 23.51 -4.16 33.02
CA ILE A 21 24.84 -4.56 33.52
C ILE A 21 25.81 -4.59 32.35
N THR A 22 26.87 -3.80 32.44
CA THR A 22 28.02 -3.76 31.54
C THR A 22 28.90 -5.00 31.78
N LEU A 23 29.11 -5.85 30.78
CA LEU A 23 30.15 -6.88 30.83
C LEU A 23 31.49 -6.29 30.37
N PHE A 24 32.45 -6.17 31.29
CA PHE A 24 33.86 -6.10 30.93
C PHE A 24 34.39 -7.52 30.73
N SER A 25 34.79 -7.83 29.50
CA SER A 25 35.64 -8.99 29.20
C SER A 25 37.09 -8.60 29.49
N THR A 26 37.69 -9.18 30.52
CA THR A 26 39.15 -9.28 30.61
C THR A 26 39.51 -10.71 30.99
N VAL A 27 39.96 -11.47 29.99
CA VAL A 27 40.74 -12.69 30.21
C VAL A 27 42.09 -12.24 30.74
N ASN A 28 42.47 -12.68 31.93
CA ASN A 28 43.86 -12.60 32.39
C ASN A 28 44.28 -13.95 32.97
N THR A 29 45.21 -14.59 32.27
CA THR A 29 45.92 -15.79 32.69
C THR A 29 47.09 -15.41 33.60
N THR A 30 47.12 -15.92 34.83
CA THR A 30 48.37 -16.14 35.56
C THR A 30 48.26 -17.43 36.38
N VAL A 31 49.18 -18.34 36.14
CA VAL A 31 49.39 -19.60 36.88
C VAL A 31 50.55 -19.37 37.84
N ASP A 32 50.41 -19.63 39.15
CA ASP A 32 51.49 -20.22 39.97
C ASP A 32 51.05 -20.70 41.39
N SER A 33 51.14 -22.02 41.62
CA SER A 33 51.56 -22.74 42.86
C SER A 33 50.73 -22.69 44.20
N PRO A 34 50.93 -23.62 45.18
CA PRO A 34 50.20 -24.91 45.21
C PRO A 34 49.59 -25.30 46.59
N LYS A 35 48.85 -26.43 46.58
CA LYS A 35 48.42 -27.31 47.70
C LYS A 35 47.09 -26.98 48.39
N GLN A 36 46.03 -27.74 48.05
CA GLN A 36 45.02 -28.28 48.97
C GLN A 36 44.22 -29.41 48.26
N PRO A 37 43.67 -30.42 48.97
CA PRO A 37 43.17 -31.66 48.38
C PRO A 37 41.83 -31.48 47.65
N LEU A 38 41.69 -32.17 46.53
CA LEU A 38 40.54 -32.13 45.63
C LEU A 38 39.39 -33.00 46.18
N TYR A 39 38.35 -32.39 46.76
CA TYR A 39 37.07 -33.07 46.98
C TYR A 39 36.31 -33.11 45.65
N LEU A 40 36.10 -34.33 45.13
CA LEU A 40 35.36 -34.56 43.89
C LEU A 40 33.85 -34.49 44.17
N THR A 41 33.28 -33.29 44.24
CA THR A 41 31.83 -33.12 44.15
C THR A 41 31.43 -33.21 42.69
N THR A 42 30.87 -34.35 42.27
CA THR A 42 30.18 -34.47 40.97
C THR A 42 28.96 -33.56 40.97
N THR A 43 29.13 -32.33 40.51
CA THR A 43 28.01 -31.44 40.17
C THR A 43 27.43 -31.95 38.86
N THR A 44 26.35 -32.73 38.95
CA THR A 44 25.55 -33.11 37.79
C THR A 44 24.96 -31.81 37.20
N ILE A 45 25.56 -31.30 36.12
CA ILE A 45 24.98 -30.21 35.34
C ILE A 45 23.76 -30.80 34.63
N MET A 46 22.59 -30.63 35.25
CA MET A 46 21.31 -30.93 34.62
C MET A 46 21.15 -29.92 33.48
N GLN A 47 21.53 -30.32 32.27
CA GLN A 47 21.33 -29.53 31.07
C GLN A 47 19.82 -29.40 30.85
N LEU A 48 19.25 -28.27 31.30
CA LEU A 48 17.92 -27.85 30.86
C LEU A 48 18.02 -27.62 29.35
N ALA A 49 17.59 -28.61 28.57
CA ALA A 49 17.19 -28.38 27.19
C ALA A 49 15.97 -27.45 27.24
N GLY A 50 16.23 -26.14 27.18
CA GLY A 50 15.19 -25.13 27.01
C GLY A 50 14.47 -25.43 25.71
N LEU A 51 13.27 -26.00 25.80
CA LEU A 51 12.38 -26.20 24.68
C LEU A 51 11.90 -24.81 24.25
N VAL A 52 12.62 -24.20 23.30
CA VAL A 52 12.15 -22.99 22.64
C VAL A 52 10.99 -23.40 21.75
N LEU A 53 9.76 -23.28 22.25
CA LEU A 53 8.56 -23.43 21.46
C LEU A 53 8.50 -22.24 20.49
N ALA A 54 9.02 -22.42 19.28
CA ALA A 54 8.75 -21.49 18.20
C ALA A 54 7.25 -21.55 17.89
N LEU A 55 6.50 -20.52 18.30
CA LEU A 55 5.14 -20.30 17.85
C LEU A 55 5.19 -20.02 16.34
N ALA A 56 5.07 -21.08 15.53
CA ALA A 56 4.78 -20.92 14.11
C ALA A 56 3.37 -20.36 14.01
N THR A 57 3.25 -19.07 13.67
CA THR A 57 1.96 -18.51 13.29
C THR A 57 1.48 -19.30 12.07
N ALA A 58 0.41 -20.07 12.23
CA ALA A 58 -0.24 -20.72 11.12
C ALA A 58 -0.70 -19.62 10.16
N VAL A 59 -0.02 -19.46 9.03
CA VAL A 59 -0.48 -18.57 7.97
C VAL A 59 -1.78 -19.14 7.47
N ALA A 60 -2.89 -18.46 7.78
CA ALA A 60 -4.21 -18.87 7.35
C ALA A 60 -4.19 -19.04 5.83
N ALA A 61 -4.57 -20.24 5.38
CA ALA A 61 -4.79 -20.52 3.97
C ALA A 61 -6.28 -20.36 3.70
N TYR A 62 -6.60 -19.73 2.59
CA TYR A 62 -7.97 -19.39 2.22
C TYR A 62 -8.29 -20.05 0.87
N PRO A 63 -9.42 -20.77 0.75
CA PRO A 63 -9.74 -21.47 -0.48
C PRO A 63 -10.26 -20.48 -1.54
N ILE A 64 -9.89 -20.74 -2.79
CA ILE A 64 -10.41 -20.05 -3.98
C ILE A 64 -11.85 -20.50 -4.27
N THR A 65 -12.76 -19.55 -4.48
CA THR A 65 -14.20 -19.80 -4.68
C THR A 65 -14.65 -19.76 -6.14
N GLY A 66 -13.82 -19.21 -7.04
CA GLY A 66 -14.06 -19.15 -8.48
C GLY A 66 -13.39 -20.31 -9.24
N ASP A 67 -13.82 -20.53 -10.48
CA ASP A 67 -13.15 -21.44 -11.40
C ASP A 67 -12.03 -20.70 -12.15
N ASP A 68 -10.83 -21.29 -12.23
CA ASP A 68 -9.66 -20.78 -12.95
C ASP A 68 -9.36 -19.29 -12.70
N VAL A 69 -9.20 -18.95 -11.42
CA VAL A 69 -8.97 -17.57 -10.98
C VAL A 69 -7.54 -17.13 -11.28
N ASN A 70 -7.40 -16.06 -12.07
CA ASN A 70 -6.10 -15.51 -12.46
C ASN A 70 -5.42 -14.77 -11.30
N CYS A 71 -4.16 -15.12 -11.05
CA CYS A 71 -3.24 -14.42 -10.18
C CYS A 71 -2.34 -13.50 -11.02
N ARG A 72 -2.38 -12.20 -10.74
CA ARG A 72 -1.90 -11.15 -11.65
C ARG A 72 -0.70 -10.40 -11.08
N THR A 73 0.05 -9.72 -11.94
CA THR A 73 1.20 -8.89 -11.51
C THR A 73 0.81 -7.65 -10.71
N GLY A 74 -0.48 -7.28 -10.68
CA GLY A 74 -0.99 -6.17 -9.90
C GLY A 74 -2.49 -6.30 -9.61
N PRO A 75 -3.03 -5.39 -8.77
CA PRO A 75 -4.39 -5.48 -8.24
C PRO A 75 -5.44 -4.97 -9.25
N GLY A 76 -5.55 -5.63 -10.40
CA GLY A 76 -6.49 -5.31 -11.48
C GLY A 76 -6.45 -6.31 -12.63
N THR A 77 -7.54 -6.38 -13.40
CA THR A 77 -7.72 -7.33 -14.51
C THR A 77 -6.91 -7.01 -15.76
N SER A 78 -6.43 -5.77 -15.89
CA SER A 78 -5.53 -5.35 -16.97
C SER A 78 -4.08 -5.79 -16.75
N TYR A 79 -3.71 -6.18 -15.53
CA TYR A 79 -2.39 -6.73 -15.23
C TYR A 79 -2.27 -8.16 -15.77
N SER A 80 -1.09 -8.48 -16.29
CA SER A 80 -0.77 -9.81 -16.83
C SER A 80 -0.95 -10.89 -15.78
N SER A 81 -1.60 -11.99 -16.18
CA SER A 81 -1.71 -13.20 -15.36
C SER A 81 -0.38 -13.94 -15.34
N VAL A 82 0.12 -14.30 -14.16
CA VAL A 82 1.34 -15.10 -13.99
C VAL A 82 1.06 -16.53 -13.55
N LYS A 83 -0.14 -16.77 -13.00
CA LYS A 83 -0.58 -18.08 -12.50
C LYS A 83 -2.11 -18.11 -12.50
N THR A 84 -2.68 -19.31 -12.56
CA THR A 84 -4.12 -19.52 -12.40
C THR A 84 -4.34 -20.52 -11.27
N TYR A 85 -5.32 -20.26 -10.41
CA TYR A 85 -5.74 -21.15 -9.33
C TYR A 85 -7.06 -21.84 -9.69
N ALA A 86 -7.11 -23.15 -9.52
CA ALA A 86 -8.36 -23.90 -9.58
C ALA A 86 -9.22 -23.60 -8.34
N ARG A 87 -10.52 -23.85 -8.45
CA ARG A 87 -11.44 -23.83 -7.29
C ARG A 87 -10.92 -24.71 -6.16
N ASP A 88 -11.17 -24.29 -4.93
CA ASP A 88 -10.75 -24.94 -3.68
C ASP A 88 -9.22 -25.03 -3.49
N THR A 89 -8.43 -24.38 -4.34
CA THR A 89 -7.00 -24.19 -4.09
C THR A 89 -6.83 -23.27 -2.88
N ASP A 90 -6.10 -23.74 -1.88
CA ASP A 90 -5.73 -22.94 -0.71
C ASP A 90 -4.60 -21.96 -1.05
N VAL A 91 -4.88 -20.66 -0.91
CA VAL A 91 -3.88 -19.59 -1.07
C VAL A 91 -3.54 -18.96 0.28
N LYS A 92 -2.25 -18.68 0.48
CA LYS A 92 -1.78 -17.93 1.66
C LYS A 92 -1.58 -16.47 1.28
N LEU A 93 -1.99 -15.57 2.17
CA LEU A 93 -1.90 -14.13 1.94
C LEU A 93 -0.65 -13.55 2.62
N ASP A 94 0.15 -12.80 1.86
CA ASP A 94 1.24 -11.97 2.40
C ASP A 94 0.71 -10.64 2.92
N CYS A 95 -0.17 -10.00 2.14
CA CYS A 95 -0.79 -8.72 2.47
C CYS A 95 -2.01 -8.44 1.57
N GLN A 96 -2.75 -7.39 1.86
CA GLN A 96 -3.90 -6.94 1.07
C GLN A 96 -3.75 -5.51 0.57
N THR A 97 -4.26 -5.18 -0.61
CA THR A 97 -4.22 -3.81 -1.13
C THR A 97 -5.56 -3.45 -1.78
N TYR A 98 -5.76 -2.17 -2.06
CA TYR A 98 -6.91 -1.74 -2.85
C TYR A 98 -6.56 -1.69 -4.34
N GLY A 99 -7.50 -2.13 -5.17
CA GLY A 99 -7.33 -2.26 -6.63
C GLY A 99 -8.63 -2.08 -7.39
N GLU A 100 -8.68 -2.58 -8.63
CA GLU A 100 -9.91 -2.58 -9.44
C GLU A 100 -11.06 -3.27 -8.71
N THR A 101 -12.25 -2.65 -8.72
CA THR A 101 -13.43 -3.24 -8.07
C THR A 101 -13.99 -4.39 -8.89
N ILE A 102 -13.99 -5.60 -8.32
CA ILE A 102 -14.59 -6.81 -8.90
C ILE A 102 -15.86 -7.12 -8.12
N THR A 103 -17.02 -7.07 -8.79
CA THR A 103 -18.34 -7.37 -8.18
C THR A 103 -18.57 -6.64 -6.84
N GLY A 104 -18.16 -5.38 -6.76
CA GLY A 104 -18.31 -4.55 -5.55
C GLY A 104 -17.21 -4.71 -4.49
N ASN A 105 -16.23 -5.59 -4.71
CA ASN A 105 -15.07 -5.77 -3.83
C ASN A 105 -13.81 -5.15 -4.46
N SER A 106 -13.19 -4.18 -3.78
CA SER A 106 -11.97 -3.50 -4.21
C SER A 106 -10.69 -4.04 -3.55
N ILE A 107 -10.80 -5.05 -2.70
CA ILE A 107 -9.67 -5.67 -2.01
C ILE A 107 -9.03 -6.69 -2.94
N TRP A 108 -7.70 -6.63 -3.00
CA TRP A 108 -6.86 -7.57 -3.71
C TRP A 108 -5.85 -8.18 -2.75
N ASP A 109 -5.80 -9.49 -2.78
CA ASP A 109 -4.93 -10.33 -1.96
C ASP A 109 -3.61 -10.57 -2.68
N LYS A 110 -2.51 -10.10 -2.09
CA LYS A 110 -1.18 -10.53 -2.53
C LYS A 110 -0.91 -11.90 -1.91
N THR A 111 -0.86 -12.92 -2.74
CA THR A 111 -0.57 -14.28 -2.28
C THR A 111 0.92 -14.46 -2.02
N THR A 112 1.29 -15.51 -1.28
CA THR A 112 2.69 -15.90 -1.10
C THR A 112 3.36 -16.38 -2.39
N ASP A 113 2.60 -16.60 -3.46
CA ASP A 113 3.14 -16.83 -4.80
C ASP A 113 3.60 -15.53 -5.50
N GLY A 114 3.46 -14.38 -4.82
CA GLY A 114 3.98 -13.09 -5.29
C GLY A 114 3.08 -12.37 -6.29
N CYS A 115 1.83 -12.77 -6.42
CA CYS A 115 0.85 -12.21 -7.35
C CYS A 115 -0.46 -11.85 -6.63
N TYR A 116 -1.34 -11.12 -7.33
CA TYR A 116 -2.56 -10.54 -6.78
C TYR A 116 -3.79 -11.26 -7.30
N VAL A 117 -4.70 -11.61 -6.40
CA VAL A 117 -6.04 -12.15 -6.69
C VAL A 117 -7.09 -11.22 -6.10
N SER A 118 -8.24 -11.05 -6.73
CA SER A 118 -9.33 -10.29 -6.11
C SER A 118 -9.89 -11.07 -4.92
N ASP A 119 -10.02 -10.41 -3.77
CA ASP A 119 -10.59 -10.99 -2.54
C ASP A 119 -12.02 -11.49 -2.74
N TYR A 120 -12.73 -11.00 -3.77
CA TYR A 120 -14.02 -11.57 -4.20
C TYR A 120 -13.96 -13.09 -4.45
N TYR A 121 -12.81 -13.60 -4.92
CA TYR A 121 -12.60 -15.00 -5.23
C TYR A 121 -11.85 -15.78 -4.14
N VAL A 122 -11.53 -15.15 -3.01
CA VAL A 122 -10.81 -15.78 -1.89
C VAL A 122 -11.73 -15.79 -0.69
N LYS A 123 -11.96 -16.97 -0.09
CA LYS A 123 -12.89 -17.09 1.04
C LYS A 123 -12.26 -16.61 2.36
N THR A 124 -11.99 -15.30 2.47
CA THR A 124 -11.43 -14.66 3.67
C THR A 124 -12.45 -14.51 4.80
N GLY A 125 -13.75 -14.50 4.46
CA GLY A 125 -14.84 -14.40 5.42
C GLY A 125 -15.10 -12.99 5.95
N SER A 126 -14.55 -11.97 5.29
CA SER A 126 -14.63 -10.57 5.70
C SER A 126 -14.83 -9.67 4.48
N ASN A 127 -15.56 -8.56 4.64
CA ASN A 127 -15.63 -7.48 3.64
C ASN A 127 -14.53 -6.41 3.85
N SER A 128 -13.64 -6.66 4.81
CA SER A 128 -12.50 -5.84 5.20
C SER A 128 -11.23 -6.67 5.13
N MET A 129 -10.07 -6.01 5.10
CA MET A 129 -8.78 -6.70 5.10
C MET A 129 -8.64 -7.61 6.34
N VAL A 130 -8.28 -8.87 6.10
CA VAL A 130 -7.98 -9.91 7.10
C VAL A 130 -6.49 -10.01 7.42
N THR A 131 -5.64 -9.33 6.65
CA THR A 131 -4.20 -9.22 6.91
C THR A 131 -3.76 -7.76 6.79
N LYS A 132 -2.47 -7.49 7.05
CA LYS A 132 -1.87 -6.17 6.90
C LYS A 132 -2.08 -5.63 5.48
N GLU A 133 -2.23 -4.31 5.38
CA GLU A 133 -2.16 -3.66 4.07
C GLU A 133 -0.77 -3.90 3.48
N CYS A 134 -0.71 -4.16 2.18
CA CYS A 134 0.54 -4.34 1.48
C CYS A 134 1.36 -3.10 1.69
N ALA A 135 2.55 -3.30 2.26
CA ALA A 135 3.64 -2.41 1.94
C ALA A 135 3.69 -2.38 0.41
N VAL A 136 3.37 -1.24 -0.17
CA VAL A 136 3.69 -0.93 -1.57
C VAL A 136 5.10 -1.47 -1.81
N ALA A 137 5.21 -2.48 -2.68
CA ALA A 137 6.36 -3.37 -2.71
C ALA A 137 7.62 -2.55 -3.01
N GLY A 138 8.59 -2.60 -2.08
CA GLY A 138 9.67 -1.62 -1.97
C GLY A 138 9.13 -0.39 -1.27
N GLY A 139 9.35 -0.29 0.05
CA GLY A 139 8.76 0.71 0.95
C GLY A 139 8.41 1.99 0.20
N GLY A 140 7.11 2.31 0.16
CA GLY A 140 6.47 3.19 -0.83
C GLY A 140 7.34 4.35 -1.24
N SER A 141 7.26 4.72 -2.53
CA SER A 141 8.10 5.75 -3.13
C SER A 141 8.45 6.82 -2.11
N ALA A 142 9.73 7.16 -1.96
CA ALA A 142 10.11 8.27 -1.08
C ALA A 142 9.21 9.48 -1.39
N TYR A 143 8.89 10.31 -0.41
CA TYR A 143 8.04 11.48 -0.63
C TYR A 143 8.58 12.35 -1.77
N GLN A 144 7.75 12.62 -2.78
CA GLN A 144 8.15 13.27 -4.04
C GLN A 144 9.27 12.55 -4.81
N GLY A 145 9.45 11.26 -4.59
CA GLY A 145 10.43 10.41 -5.26
C GLY A 145 9.89 9.80 -6.55
N ASN A 146 10.66 8.85 -7.09
CA ASN A 146 10.19 8.02 -8.19
C ASN A 146 9.15 7.02 -7.68
N ILE A 147 8.06 6.88 -8.43
CA ILE A 147 6.89 6.10 -8.05
C ILE A 147 6.45 5.23 -9.22
N ASN A 148 5.95 4.03 -8.95
CA ASN A 148 5.44 3.14 -9.99
C ASN A 148 3.92 3.23 -10.16
N ARG A 149 3.42 2.73 -11.29
CA ARG A 149 1.98 2.78 -11.64
C ARG A 149 1.09 2.05 -10.63
N THR A 150 1.54 0.89 -10.16
CA THR A 150 0.82 0.08 -9.17
C THR A 150 0.64 0.86 -7.87
N GLU A 151 1.67 1.55 -7.40
CA GLU A 151 1.60 2.42 -6.23
C GLU A 151 0.65 3.60 -6.47
N ILE A 152 0.73 4.28 -7.63
CA ILE A 152 -0.17 5.39 -7.95
C ILE A 152 -1.64 4.95 -7.88
N ILE A 153 -1.98 3.82 -8.50
CA ILE A 153 -3.36 3.29 -8.50
C ILE A 153 -3.78 2.87 -7.09
N SER A 154 -2.92 2.18 -6.34
CA SER A 154 -3.20 1.76 -4.96
C SER A 154 -3.48 2.97 -4.05
N ARG A 155 -2.68 4.03 -4.17
CA ARG A 155 -2.88 5.30 -3.45
C ARG A 155 -4.19 5.98 -3.84
N GLY A 156 -4.54 5.98 -5.13
CA GLY A 156 -5.84 6.49 -5.59
C GLY A 156 -7.01 5.67 -5.01
N GLN A 157 -6.92 4.35 -5.04
CA GLN A 157 -7.95 3.46 -4.51
C GLN A 157 -8.11 3.58 -2.99
N TYR A 158 -7.04 3.91 -2.25
CA TYR A 158 -7.10 4.14 -0.82
C TYR A 158 -8.13 5.23 -0.43
N TRP A 159 -8.23 6.33 -1.17
CA TRP A 159 -9.26 7.36 -0.95
C TRP A 159 -10.62 6.98 -1.51
N VAL A 160 -10.66 6.32 -2.67
CA VAL A 160 -11.93 5.90 -3.31
C VAL A 160 -12.66 4.88 -2.43
N SER A 161 -11.99 3.87 -1.90
CA SER A 161 -12.60 2.86 -1.01
C SER A 161 -13.17 3.48 0.27
N ARG A 162 -12.55 4.55 0.76
CA ARG A 162 -12.97 5.31 1.96
C ARG A 162 -14.03 6.37 1.67
N HIS A 163 -14.43 6.55 0.41
CA HIS A 163 -15.40 7.57 -0.02
C HIS A 163 -15.06 8.95 0.55
N VAL A 164 -13.78 9.33 0.51
CA VAL A 164 -13.30 10.58 1.13
C VAL A 164 -14.11 11.76 0.60
N PRO A 165 -14.75 12.58 1.47
CA PRO A 165 -15.59 13.68 1.02
C PRO A 165 -14.81 14.76 0.28
N TYR A 166 -15.40 15.27 -0.80
CA TYR A 166 -14.78 16.34 -1.59
C TYR A 166 -14.73 17.66 -0.81
N SER A 167 -13.60 18.34 -0.85
CA SER A 167 -13.48 19.70 -0.32
C SER A 167 -12.31 20.44 -0.93
N MET A 168 -12.55 21.69 -1.34
CA MET A 168 -11.50 22.61 -1.78
C MET A 168 -10.66 23.17 -0.61
N THR A 169 -10.99 22.85 0.65
CA THR A 169 -10.33 23.43 1.83
C THR A 169 -9.94 22.44 2.91
N LYS A 170 -10.55 21.25 2.95
CA LYS A 170 -10.21 20.20 3.91
C LYS A 170 -9.09 19.30 3.38
N ASN A 171 -8.41 18.65 4.31
CA ASN A 171 -7.38 17.66 4.01
C ASN A 171 -7.76 16.27 4.56
N TYR A 172 -7.17 15.23 3.97
CA TYR A 172 -7.26 13.85 4.43
C TYR A 172 -5.88 13.17 4.28
N PRO A 173 -5.51 12.22 5.15
CA PRO A 173 -4.21 11.54 5.06
C PRO A 173 -4.14 10.58 3.87
N ASP A 174 -2.95 10.46 3.29
CA ASP A 174 -2.58 9.33 2.44
C ASP A 174 -2.26 8.07 3.28
N PRO A 175 -1.93 6.92 2.66
CA PRO A 175 -1.60 5.71 3.41
C PRO A 175 -0.42 5.86 4.40
N GLN A 176 0.44 6.87 4.23
CA GLN A 176 1.58 7.17 5.11
C GLN A 176 1.29 8.31 6.09
N GLY A 177 0.03 8.75 6.21
CA GLY A 177 -0.41 9.77 7.15
C GLY A 177 -0.17 11.21 6.68
N ARG A 178 0.28 11.43 5.44
CA ARG A 178 0.52 12.77 4.90
C ARG A 178 -0.77 13.38 4.40
N ASN A 179 -1.09 14.59 4.86
CA ASN A 179 -2.35 15.25 4.53
C ASN A 179 -2.30 15.96 3.17
N TYR A 180 -3.29 15.68 2.33
CA TYR A 180 -3.54 16.35 1.04
C TYR A 180 -4.95 16.93 1.00
N ARG A 181 -5.15 17.98 0.19
CA ARG A 181 -6.45 18.58 -0.04
C ARG A 181 -7.40 17.58 -0.68
N THR A 182 -8.65 17.53 -0.24
CA THR A 182 -9.64 16.55 -0.73
C THR A 182 -10.40 17.02 -1.96
N ASP A 183 -9.78 17.81 -2.82
CA ASP A 183 -10.31 18.20 -4.12
C ASP A 183 -9.74 17.32 -5.25
N CYS A 184 -10.15 17.60 -6.49
CA CYS A 184 -9.75 16.79 -7.65
C CYS A 184 -8.22 16.75 -7.85
N SER A 185 -7.56 17.89 -7.68
CA SER A 185 -6.13 18.05 -7.90
C SER A 185 -5.27 17.61 -6.71
N GLY A 186 -5.78 17.77 -5.48
CA GLY A 186 -5.18 17.21 -4.28
C GLY A 186 -5.25 15.69 -4.25
N PHE A 187 -6.34 15.08 -4.74
CA PHE A 187 -6.42 13.63 -4.96
C PHE A 187 -5.36 13.11 -5.93
N VAL A 188 -5.20 13.74 -7.10
CA VAL A 188 -4.17 13.30 -8.05
C VAL A 188 -2.77 13.55 -7.48
N SER A 189 -2.55 14.67 -6.78
CA SER A 189 -1.26 14.93 -6.10
C SER A 189 -0.95 13.86 -5.05
N MET A 190 -1.97 13.43 -4.28
CA MET A 190 -1.87 12.35 -3.31
C MET A 190 -1.54 11.02 -3.99
N ALA A 191 -2.26 10.66 -5.04
CA ALA A 191 -2.02 9.41 -5.78
C ALA A 191 -0.60 9.37 -6.36
N LEU A 192 -0.07 10.50 -6.83
CA LEU A 192 1.30 10.62 -7.35
C LEU A 192 2.40 10.69 -6.27
N HIS A 193 2.02 10.71 -4.99
CA HIS A 193 2.92 10.95 -3.86
C HIS A 193 3.75 12.26 -4.03
N ALA A 194 3.12 13.25 -4.66
CA ALA A 194 3.71 14.55 -4.98
C ALA A 194 3.65 15.49 -3.76
N TYR A 195 4.00 16.77 -3.96
CA TYR A 195 3.99 17.77 -2.89
C TYR A 195 2.61 17.91 -2.22
N ALA A 196 2.58 17.90 -0.88
CA ALA A 196 1.42 18.19 -0.04
C ALA A 196 1.34 19.68 0.34
N PRO A 197 0.15 20.32 0.40
CA PRO A 197 -1.18 19.70 0.39
C PRO A 197 -1.71 19.37 -1.03
N GLY A 198 -0.89 19.52 -2.06
CA GLY A 198 -1.24 19.17 -3.43
C GLY A 198 -1.12 20.34 -4.39
N TYR A 199 -0.68 20.04 -5.61
CA TYR A 199 -0.79 20.96 -6.74
C TYR A 199 -2.26 21.27 -7.03
N ASN A 200 -2.50 22.35 -7.76
CA ASN A 200 -3.83 22.68 -8.29
C ASN A 200 -3.85 22.45 -9.80
N THR A 201 -5.02 22.56 -10.41
CA THR A 201 -5.21 22.36 -11.86
C THR A 201 -4.37 23.31 -12.73
N VAL A 202 -3.97 24.47 -12.22
CA VAL A 202 -3.09 25.42 -12.92
C VAL A 202 -1.63 24.93 -12.92
N SER A 203 -1.16 24.37 -11.80
CA SER A 203 0.25 23.99 -11.56
C SER A 203 0.56 22.50 -11.74
N LEU A 204 -0.44 21.62 -11.82
CA LEU A 204 -0.24 20.20 -12.10
C LEU A 204 0.57 19.93 -13.39
N PRO A 205 0.40 20.70 -14.49
CA PRO A 205 1.22 20.53 -15.68
C PRO A 205 2.74 20.71 -15.43
N ASP A 206 3.15 21.46 -14.41
CA ASP A 206 4.58 21.73 -14.14
C ASP A 206 5.34 20.45 -13.77
N ILE A 207 4.65 19.48 -13.16
CA ILE A 207 5.22 18.20 -12.74
C ILE A 207 4.99 17.05 -13.73
N ALA A 208 4.40 17.33 -14.88
CA ALA A 208 3.99 16.31 -15.82
C ALA A 208 4.37 16.64 -17.27
N THR A 209 4.30 15.62 -18.11
CA THR A 209 4.50 15.72 -19.55
C THR A 209 3.15 15.44 -20.20
N SER A 210 2.72 16.30 -21.13
CA SER A 210 1.53 16.00 -21.93
C SER A 210 1.83 14.81 -22.85
N ILE A 211 0.88 13.89 -22.97
CA ILE A 211 1.00 12.70 -23.81
C ILE A 211 -0.17 12.65 -24.81
N SER A 212 -0.15 11.70 -25.74
CA SER A 212 -1.31 11.40 -26.58
C SER A 212 -2.31 10.51 -25.84
N TRP A 213 -3.57 10.48 -26.30
CA TRP A 213 -4.57 9.56 -25.76
C TRP A 213 -4.13 8.10 -25.90
N ASP A 214 -3.55 7.72 -27.04
CA ASP A 214 -3.08 6.36 -27.29
C ASP A 214 -1.93 5.92 -26.37
N ALA A 215 -1.22 6.88 -25.77
CA ALA A 215 -0.14 6.60 -24.85
C ALA A 215 -0.62 6.38 -23.40
N LEU A 216 -1.90 6.59 -23.09
CA LEU A 216 -2.43 6.46 -21.73
C LEU A 216 -2.20 5.07 -21.16
N LYS A 217 -1.74 5.07 -19.92
CA LYS A 217 -1.56 3.88 -19.09
C LYS A 217 -2.14 4.12 -17.70
N PRO A 218 -2.56 3.07 -16.97
CA PRO A 218 -3.00 3.19 -15.58
C PRO A 218 -2.02 4.03 -14.75
N GLY A 219 -2.52 5.00 -14.00
CA GLY A 219 -1.70 5.92 -13.18
C GLY A 219 -1.27 7.21 -13.89
N ASP A 220 -1.50 7.34 -15.20
CA ASP A 220 -1.50 8.65 -15.85
C ASP A 220 -2.74 9.44 -15.42
N PHE A 221 -2.80 10.75 -15.71
CA PHE A 221 -3.95 11.58 -15.35
C PHE A 221 -4.47 12.40 -16.52
N VAL A 222 -5.76 12.70 -16.49
CA VAL A 222 -6.47 13.41 -17.55
C VAL A 222 -7.25 14.56 -16.92
N GLY A 223 -7.09 15.77 -17.45
CA GLY A 223 -7.77 16.93 -16.90
C GLY A 223 -7.76 18.17 -17.80
N THR A 224 -8.66 19.09 -17.47
CA THR A 224 -8.67 20.46 -17.98
C THR A 224 -7.72 21.28 -17.10
N LEU A 225 -6.47 21.41 -17.55
CA LEU A 225 -5.36 21.95 -16.75
C LEU A 225 -4.69 23.15 -17.41
N GLY A 226 -3.98 23.95 -16.61
CA GLY A 226 -3.16 25.07 -17.05
C GLY A 226 -3.77 26.44 -16.72
N ALA A 227 -3.33 27.47 -17.43
CA ALA A 227 -3.81 28.84 -17.21
C ALA A 227 -5.34 28.92 -17.37
N GLY A 228 -6.00 29.57 -16.41
CA GLY A 228 -7.46 29.75 -16.41
C GLY A 228 -8.27 28.61 -15.79
N THR A 229 -7.65 27.49 -15.40
CA THR A 229 -8.39 26.32 -14.89
C THR A 229 -8.52 26.28 -13.37
N GLY A 230 -8.26 27.39 -12.67
CA GLY A 230 -8.24 27.43 -11.20
C GLY A 230 -9.64 27.29 -10.59
N GLY A 231 -9.71 26.84 -9.34
CA GLY A 231 -11.00 26.74 -8.64
C GLY A 231 -11.97 25.78 -9.31
N ALA A 232 -13.12 26.30 -9.75
CA ALA A 232 -14.17 25.51 -10.41
C ALA A 232 -13.99 25.41 -11.94
N ASP A 233 -13.03 26.14 -12.52
CA ASP A 233 -12.82 26.22 -13.98
C ASP A 233 -11.96 25.07 -14.52
N GLY A 234 -11.56 24.13 -13.64
CA GLY A 234 -10.77 22.97 -14.00
C GLY A 234 -11.15 21.73 -13.23
N HIS A 235 -10.77 20.58 -13.76
CA HIS A 235 -10.94 19.29 -13.11
C HIS A 235 -9.87 18.31 -13.58
N VAL A 236 -9.55 17.33 -12.76
CA VAL A 236 -8.56 16.30 -13.10
C VAL A 236 -8.94 14.95 -12.51
N THR A 237 -8.56 13.90 -13.22
CA THR A 237 -8.88 12.51 -12.92
C THR A 237 -7.65 11.63 -13.10
N LEU A 238 -7.56 10.55 -12.33
CA LEU A 238 -6.55 9.51 -12.53
C LEU A 238 -7.10 8.47 -13.50
N PHE A 239 -6.37 8.15 -14.57
CA PHE A 239 -6.74 7.14 -15.54
C PHE A 239 -6.54 5.74 -14.94
N LEU A 240 -7.59 4.93 -14.94
CA LEU A 240 -7.56 3.54 -14.46
C LEU A 240 -7.48 2.55 -15.61
N SER A 241 -8.39 2.64 -16.59
CA SER A 241 -8.45 1.75 -17.75
C SER A 241 -9.33 2.32 -18.85
N TRP A 242 -9.18 1.83 -20.07
CA TRP A 242 -10.16 2.06 -21.12
C TRP A 242 -11.47 1.32 -20.81
N ALA A 243 -12.61 1.98 -21.06
CA ALA A 243 -13.93 1.41 -20.81
C ALA A 243 -14.48 0.63 -22.02
N ASP A 244 -13.89 0.84 -23.20
CA ASP A 244 -14.26 0.20 -24.45
C ASP A 244 -13.02 0.06 -25.36
N SER A 245 -13.10 -0.85 -26.34
CA SER A 245 -12.02 -1.12 -27.29
C SER A 245 -11.81 0.00 -28.32
N ALA A 246 -12.79 0.89 -28.49
CA ALA A 246 -12.68 2.05 -29.38
C ALA A 246 -11.96 3.22 -28.72
N HIS A 247 -11.56 3.09 -27.44
CA HIS A 247 -10.99 4.15 -26.63
C HIS A 247 -11.86 5.42 -26.62
N SER A 248 -13.19 5.26 -26.60
CA SER A 248 -14.15 6.37 -26.61
C SER A 248 -14.48 6.87 -25.20
N ALA A 249 -14.34 6.01 -24.19
CA ALA A 249 -14.49 6.33 -22.78
C ALA A 249 -13.48 5.56 -21.93
N TYR A 250 -13.23 6.04 -20.72
CA TYR A 250 -12.27 5.46 -19.78
C TYR A 250 -12.80 5.49 -18.35
N ASN A 251 -12.38 4.50 -17.57
CA ASN A 251 -12.62 4.43 -16.13
C ASN A 251 -11.58 5.28 -15.41
N THR A 252 -12.03 6.01 -14.38
CA THR A 252 -11.21 6.93 -13.60
C THR A 252 -11.35 6.69 -12.12
N LEU A 253 -10.30 7.01 -11.38
CA LEU A 253 -10.40 7.35 -9.97
C LEU A 253 -10.37 8.87 -9.85
N GLU A 254 -11.31 9.47 -9.12
CA GLU A 254 -11.39 10.92 -8.98
C GLU A 254 -12.18 11.37 -7.76
N CYS A 255 -11.85 12.54 -7.22
CA CYS A 255 -12.69 13.21 -6.22
C CYS A 255 -13.49 14.34 -6.86
N ARG A 256 -14.79 14.37 -6.61
CA ARG A 256 -15.74 15.30 -7.23
C ARG A 256 -16.75 15.83 -6.23
N GLY A 257 -17.16 17.09 -6.39
CA GLY A 257 -18.06 17.84 -5.48
C GLY A 257 -19.06 17.01 -4.69
N THR A 258 -20.13 16.54 -5.34
CA THR A 258 -21.25 15.85 -4.67
C THR A 258 -20.90 14.43 -4.20
N TYR A 259 -19.94 13.77 -4.84
CA TYR A 259 -19.75 12.32 -4.71
C TYR A 259 -18.56 11.93 -3.83
N GLY A 260 -17.68 12.88 -3.51
CA GLY A 260 -16.40 12.54 -2.90
C GLY A 260 -15.49 11.80 -3.87
N CYS A 261 -14.57 11.01 -3.33
CA CYS A 261 -13.64 10.19 -4.09
C CYS A 261 -14.32 8.89 -4.54
N VAL A 262 -14.42 8.70 -5.85
CA VAL A 262 -15.19 7.63 -6.50
C VAL A 262 -14.47 7.09 -7.74
N GLN A 263 -14.86 5.88 -8.14
CA GLN A 263 -14.63 5.42 -9.50
C GLN A 263 -15.74 5.96 -10.42
N TYR A 264 -15.38 6.43 -11.61
CA TYR A 264 -16.34 7.00 -12.57
C TYR A 264 -15.91 6.71 -14.01
N LYS A 265 -16.85 6.83 -14.96
CA LYS A 265 -16.57 6.65 -16.40
C LYS A 265 -16.65 8.00 -17.10
N ARG A 266 -15.61 8.37 -17.85
CA ARG A 266 -15.54 9.63 -18.61
C ARG A 266 -15.37 9.37 -20.10
N SER A 267 -16.06 10.15 -20.93
CA SER A 267 -15.83 10.18 -22.37
C SER A 267 -14.50 10.83 -22.70
N VAL A 268 -13.80 10.40 -23.74
CA VAL A 268 -12.61 11.11 -24.24
C VAL A 268 -12.95 12.54 -24.65
N GLY A 269 -12.07 13.48 -24.33
CA GLY A 269 -12.23 14.89 -24.71
C GLY A 269 -13.32 15.65 -23.93
N TRP A 270 -13.77 15.17 -22.76
CA TRP A 270 -14.65 15.95 -21.89
C TRP A 270 -14.05 17.32 -21.54
N GLY A 271 -14.91 18.28 -21.19
CA GLY A 271 -14.48 19.65 -20.89
C GLY A 271 -15.13 20.25 -19.65
N VAL A 272 -14.56 21.36 -19.20
CA VAL A 272 -15.08 22.25 -18.15
C VAL A 272 -15.02 23.65 -18.73
N GLY A 273 -16.18 24.28 -18.91
CA GLY A 273 -16.26 25.56 -19.64
C GLY A 273 -15.65 25.44 -21.04
N SER A 274 -14.70 26.32 -21.35
CA SER A 274 -13.98 26.35 -22.64
C SER A 274 -12.75 25.45 -22.68
N HIS A 275 -12.39 24.77 -21.58
CA HIS A 275 -11.22 23.92 -21.51
C HIS A 275 -11.56 22.46 -21.85
N THR A 276 -10.78 21.86 -22.74
CA THR A 276 -10.88 20.43 -23.08
C THR A 276 -9.82 19.63 -22.30
N ALA A 277 -10.22 18.48 -21.76
CA ALA A 277 -9.34 17.62 -21.00
C ALA A 277 -8.28 16.98 -21.89
N LYS A 278 -7.04 16.92 -21.38
CA LYS A 278 -5.89 16.33 -22.07
C LYS A 278 -5.19 15.33 -21.15
N PRO A 279 -4.50 14.32 -21.71
CA PRO A 279 -3.76 13.34 -20.92
C PRO A 279 -2.34 13.83 -20.59
N TYR A 280 -1.88 13.43 -19.41
CA TYR A 280 -0.60 13.82 -18.83
C TYR A 280 0.02 12.64 -18.07
N ARG A 281 1.34 12.57 -18.11
CA ARG A 281 2.15 11.59 -17.37
C ARG A 281 3.03 12.30 -16.36
N TYR A 282 3.00 11.83 -15.11
CA TYR A 282 3.87 12.35 -14.06
C TYR A 282 5.35 12.12 -14.41
N LYS A 283 6.19 13.14 -14.24
CA LYS A 283 7.62 13.08 -14.64
C LYS A 283 8.45 12.07 -13.83
N LYS A 284 7.99 11.67 -12.64
CA LYS A 284 8.70 10.71 -11.78
C LYS A 284 8.08 9.31 -11.80
N VAL A 285 7.20 9.01 -12.76
CA VAL A 285 6.71 7.64 -12.94
C VAL A 285 7.84 6.76 -13.48
N VAL A 286 8.04 5.61 -12.85
CA VAL A 286 8.93 4.55 -13.35
C VAL A 286 8.09 3.35 -13.74
N GLU A 287 8.40 2.76 -14.89
CA GLU A 287 7.80 1.50 -15.34
C GLU A 287 8.58 0.38 -14.64
N VAL A 288 7.92 -0.38 -13.76
CA VAL A 288 8.43 -1.62 -13.14
C VAL A 288 7.53 -2.77 -13.55
#